data_AF-A0A7S1PQS4-F1
#
_entry.id   AF-A0A7S1PQS4-F1
#
_cell.length_a   1.000
_cell.length_b   1.000
_cell.length_c   1.000
_cell.angle_alpha   90.00
_cell.angle_beta   90.00
_cell.angle_gamma   90.00
#
_symmetry.space_group_name_H-M   'P 1'
#
loop_
_entity.id
_entity.type
_entity.pdbx_description
1 polymer ?
#
loop_
_entity_poly.entity_id
_entity_poly.type
_entity_poly.pdbx_seq_one_letter_code
_entity_poly.pdbx_strand_id
1 'polypeptide(L)'
;ARHHRAHHHGTGHADSDDSSDSSNGNVASPEPKWATLSYWAKYARYRPHYPHVLFNRILAEVPTERRGLLMDVGCGSGQALLPLAKHFRRSVGIDPSVPHLREAERLA
;
A
#
# COMPACT_ATOMS: atom_id res chain seq x y z
N ALA A 1 -30.48 39.86 -19.36
CA ALA A 1 -30.59 41.22 -18.84
C ALA A 1 -29.20 41.84 -18.85
N ARG A 2 -29.02 42.97 -19.55
CA ARG A 2 -27.87 43.87 -19.44
C ARG A 2 -27.91 44.57 -18.07
N HIS A 3 -26.85 45.34 -17.77
CA HIS A 3 -26.63 46.32 -16.68
C HIS A 3 -25.32 45.94 -15.96
N HIS A 4 -24.30 46.77 -15.77
CA HIS A 4 -24.00 48.16 -16.09
C HIS A 4 -22.47 48.31 -16.02
N ARG A 5 -21.89 49.17 -16.86
CA ARG A 5 -20.51 49.69 -16.72
C ARG A 5 -20.58 51.00 -15.93
N ALA A 6 -19.65 51.22 -15.01
CA ALA A 6 -19.26 52.56 -14.55
C ALA A 6 -17.79 52.57 -14.13
N HIS A 7 -17.12 53.64 -14.53
CA HIS A 7 -15.69 53.91 -14.43
C HIS A 7 -15.27 54.41 -13.04
N HIS A 8 -14.02 54.17 -12.64
CA HIS A 8 -13.25 55.15 -11.87
C HIS A 8 -11.77 55.13 -12.30
N HIS A 9 -11.28 56.30 -12.70
CA HIS A 9 -9.87 56.64 -12.81
C HIS A 9 -9.31 56.93 -11.41
N GLY A 10 -8.09 56.47 -11.13
CA GLY A 10 -7.36 56.76 -9.90
C GLY A 10 -5.87 56.45 -10.07
N THR A 11 -5.12 57.51 -10.32
CA THR A 11 -3.67 57.77 -10.14
C THR A 11 -2.80 56.70 -9.47
N GLY A 12 -1.65 56.40 -10.09
CA GLY A 12 -0.57 55.63 -9.48
C GLY A 12 0.33 56.47 -8.56
N HIS A 13 0.84 55.83 -7.50
CA HIS A 13 2.18 56.06 -6.95
C HIS A 13 2.57 54.96 -5.95
N ALA A 14 3.81 54.50 -6.12
CA ALA A 14 4.78 53.98 -5.14
C ALA A 14 4.41 52.77 -4.26
N ASP A 15 5.05 51.64 -4.61
CA ASP A 15 5.95 50.85 -3.76
C ASP A 15 5.58 50.65 -2.29
N SER A 16 5.12 49.44 -1.98
CA SER A 16 5.49 48.76 -0.75
C SER A 16 5.57 47.27 -1.01
N ASP A 17 6.79 46.75 -0.93
CA ASP A 17 7.13 45.33 -0.94
C ASP A 17 6.31 44.55 0.10
N ASP A 18 5.32 43.78 -0.34
CA ASP A 18 4.76 42.70 0.46
C ASP A 18 5.34 41.38 -0.04
N SER A 19 6.38 40.95 0.68
CA SER A 19 7.15 39.75 0.38
C SER A 19 6.28 38.52 0.58
N SER A 20 5.65 38.08 -0.51
CA SER A 20 5.08 36.75 -0.63
C SER A 20 6.21 35.73 -0.61
N ASP A 21 6.41 35.04 0.51
CA ASP A 21 6.94 33.67 0.47
C ASP A 21 6.28 32.80 1.53
N SER A 22 5.00 32.50 1.31
CA SER A 22 4.38 31.32 1.90
C SER A 22 4.74 30.11 1.04
N SER A 23 6.03 29.77 1.00
CA SER A 23 6.47 28.44 0.61
C SER A 23 5.99 27.47 1.68
N ASN A 24 4.74 27.01 1.56
CA ASN A 24 4.31 25.79 2.24
C ASN A 24 5.07 24.65 1.55
N GLY A 25 6.34 24.49 1.96
CA GLY A 25 7.21 23.44 1.49
C GLY A 25 6.59 22.12 1.87
N ASN A 26 5.87 21.51 0.92
CA ASN A 26 5.57 20.10 0.98
C ASN A 26 6.90 19.36 0.80
N VAL A 27 7.68 19.32 1.88
CA VAL A 27 8.83 18.43 1.99
C VAL A 27 8.21 17.06 2.06
N ALA A 28 8.04 16.44 0.89
CA ALA A 28 7.69 15.03 0.79
C ALA A 28 8.66 14.30 1.73
N SER A 29 8.11 13.77 2.81
CA SER A 29 8.90 13.03 3.78
C SER A 29 9.65 11.96 3.00
N PRO A 30 10.98 11.82 3.17
CA PRO A 30 11.74 10.86 2.39
C PRO A 30 11.09 9.49 2.58
N GLU A 31 10.78 8.84 1.46
CA GLU A 31 10.32 7.45 1.43
C GLU A 31 11.20 6.67 2.41
N PRO A 32 10.61 5.88 3.33
CA PRO A 32 11.37 5.18 4.34
C PRO A 32 12.52 4.42 3.69
N LYS A 33 13.70 4.37 4.31
CA LYS A 33 14.84 3.60 3.75
C LYS A 33 14.51 2.12 3.54
N TRP A 34 13.51 1.60 4.24
CA TRP A 34 12.97 0.27 4.05
C TRP A 34 11.95 0.18 2.91
N ALA A 35 11.53 1.26 2.24
CA ALA A 35 10.48 1.25 1.21
C ALA A 35 11.04 1.23 -0.22
N THR A 36 12.36 1.12 -0.43
CA THR A 36 12.96 1.18 -1.76
C THR A 36 12.51 0.00 -2.64
N LEU A 37 11.49 0.22 -3.47
CA LEU A 37 10.75 -0.69 -4.37
C LEU A 37 11.54 -1.84 -5.06
N SER A 38 12.88 -1.74 -5.16
CA SER A 38 13.76 -2.75 -5.77
C SER A 38 13.99 -4.04 -4.95
N TYR A 39 13.88 -4.04 -3.61
CA TYR A 39 14.06 -5.29 -2.84
C TYR A 39 12.79 -6.17 -2.82
N TRP A 40 11.59 -5.58 -2.77
CA TRP A 40 10.29 -6.27 -2.69
C TRP A 40 10.04 -7.12 -3.93
N ALA A 41 10.28 -6.56 -5.12
CA ALA A 41 10.19 -7.27 -6.38
C ALA A 41 11.19 -8.44 -6.47
N LYS A 42 12.38 -8.29 -5.88
CA LYS A 42 13.36 -9.38 -5.77
C LYS A 42 12.89 -10.46 -4.79
N TYR A 43 12.31 -10.10 -3.64
CA TYR A 43 11.78 -11.06 -2.68
C TYR A 43 10.72 -11.99 -3.29
N ALA A 44 9.77 -11.46 -4.07
CA ALA A 44 8.77 -12.30 -4.74
C ALA A 44 9.41 -13.32 -5.71
N ARG A 45 10.45 -12.89 -6.44
CA ARG A 45 11.16 -13.73 -7.44
C ARG A 45 12.13 -14.75 -6.83
N TYR A 46 12.77 -14.43 -5.71
CA TYR A 46 13.79 -15.29 -5.08
C TYR A 46 13.27 -16.09 -3.90
N ARG A 47 12.03 -15.91 -3.45
CA ARG A 47 11.41 -16.83 -2.48
C ARG A 47 11.10 -18.15 -3.18
N PRO A 48 11.79 -19.26 -2.82
CA PRO A 48 11.42 -20.57 -3.32
C PRO A 48 10.00 -20.90 -2.86
N HIS A 49 9.29 -21.68 -3.66
CA HIS A 49 8.02 -22.23 -3.20
C HIS A 49 8.26 -23.09 -1.96
N TYR A 50 7.44 -22.88 -0.92
CA TYR A 50 7.53 -23.70 0.29
C TYR A 50 7.16 -25.14 -0.04
N PRO A 51 7.95 -26.14 0.41
CA PRO A 51 7.63 -27.53 0.16
C PRO A 51 6.37 -27.92 0.93
N HIS A 52 5.54 -28.80 0.35
CA HIS A 52 4.27 -29.24 0.96
C HIS A 52 4.42 -29.79 2.38
N VAL A 53 5.57 -30.39 2.71
CA VAL A 53 5.86 -30.88 4.06
C VAL A 53 5.79 -29.78 5.13
N LEU A 54 6.11 -28.53 4.80
CA LEU A 54 6.01 -27.42 5.74
C LEU A 54 4.54 -27.14 6.09
N PHE A 55 3.67 -27.06 5.08
CA PHE A 55 2.25 -26.82 5.30
C PHE A 55 1.61 -27.96 6.09
N ASN A 56 1.97 -29.22 5.80
CA ASN A 56 1.47 -30.37 6.54
C ASN A 56 1.84 -30.31 8.03
N ARG A 57 3.07 -29.89 8.34
CA ARG A 57 3.50 -29.69 9.74
C ARG A 57 2.69 -28.61 10.43
N ILE A 58 2.49 -27.45 9.78
CA ILE A 58 1.66 -26.37 10.34
C ILE A 58 0.23 -26.87 10.59
N LEU A 59 -0.36 -27.59 9.64
CA LEU A 59 -1.72 -28.10 9.76
C LEU A 59 -1.86 -29.20 10.82
N ALA A 60 -0.81 -29.97 11.09
CA ALA A 60 -0.81 -30.96 12.15
C ALA A 60 -0.94 -30.33 13.55
N GLU A 61 -0.39 -29.11 13.73
CA GLU A 61 -0.48 -28.36 14.99
C GLU A 61 -1.83 -27.66 15.17
N VAL A 62 -2.68 -27.58 14.13
CA VAL A 62 -3.96 -26.88 14.15
C VAL A 62 -5.11 -27.85 13.88
N PRO A 63 -5.82 -28.31 14.94
CA PRO A 63 -7.00 -29.16 14.81
C PRO A 63 -8.05 -28.55 13.88
N THR A 64 -8.78 -29.39 13.15
CA THR A 64 -9.78 -28.99 12.15
C THR A 64 -10.86 -28.06 12.72
N GLU A 65 -11.25 -28.27 13.96
CA GLU A 65 -12.28 -27.50 14.69
C GLU A 65 -11.81 -26.06 14.98
N ARG A 66 -10.50 -25.84 14.98
CA ARG A 66 -9.87 -24.53 15.24
C ARG A 66 -9.51 -23.77 13.96
N ARG A 67 -9.79 -24.31 12.77
CA ARG A 67 -9.46 -23.67 11.48
C ARG A 67 -10.51 -22.65 11.03
N GLY A 68 -10.87 -21.73 11.93
CA GLY A 68 -11.90 -20.72 11.69
C GLY A 68 -11.43 -19.49 10.89
N LEU A 69 -10.22 -19.00 11.18
CA LEU A 69 -9.61 -17.84 10.52
C LEU A 69 -8.09 -18.02 10.45
N LEU A 70 -7.52 -17.88 9.26
CA LEU A 70 -6.08 -17.72 9.03
C LEU A 70 -5.78 -16.24 8.77
N MET A 71 -4.76 -15.69 9.42
CA MET A 71 -4.27 -14.34 9.15
C MET A 71 -2.77 -14.41 8.82
N ASP A 72 -2.38 -13.87 7.66
CA ASP A 72 -0.99 -13.80 7.20
C ASP A 72 -0.54 -12.34 7.08
N VAL A 73 0.49 -11.97 7.85
CA VAL A 73 1.02 -10.61 7.94
C VAL A 73 2.30 -10.50 7.12
N GLY A 74 2.28 -9.67 6.07
CA GLY A 74 3.31 -9.65 5.03
C GLY A 74 3.15 -10.81 4.06
N CYS A 75 1.92 -11.07 3.61
CA CYS A 75 1.58 -12.26 2.82
C CYS A 75 2.24 -12.29 1.42
N GLY A 76 2.80 -11.16 0.97
CA GLY A 76 3.37 -11.02 -0.36
C GLY A 76 2.37 -11.44 -1.45
N SER A 77 2.84 -12.19 -2.45
CA SER A 77 1.99 -12.74 -3.51
C SER A 77 1.25 -14.01 -3.09
N GLY A 78 1.10 -14.27 -1.78
CA GLY A 78 0.28 -15.37 -1.25
C GLY A 78 0.96 -16.75 -1.20
N GLN A 79 2.28 -16.84 -1.36
CA GLN A 79 3.00 -18.12 -1.46
C GLN A 79 2.80 -19.05 -0.25
N ALA A 80 2.67 -18.50 0.96
CA ALA A 80 2.35 -19.26 2.17
C ALA A 80 0.83 -19.27 2.46
N LEU A 81 0.17 -18.12 2.27
CA LEU A 81 -1.25 -17.94 2.53
C LEU A 81 -2.12 -18.88 1.71
N LEU A 82 -1.96 -18.94 0.39
CA LEU A 82 -2.90 -19.63 -0.50
C LEU A 82 -2.93 -21.16 -0.30
N PRO A 83 -1.79 -21.86 -0.11
CA PRO A 83 -1.81 -23.28 0.22
C PRO A 83 -2.51 -23.56 1.55
N LEU A 84 -2.30 -22.71 2.57
CA LEU A 84 -2.91 -22.88 3.89
C LEU A 84 -4.39 -22.49 3.89
N ALA A 85 -4.79 -21.45 3.14
CA ALA A 85 -6.14 -20.89 3.11
C ALA A 85 -7.21 -21.95 2.80
N LYS A 86 -6.87 -22.94 1.96
CA LYS A 86 -7.76 -24.07 1.59
C LYS A 86 -8.22 -24.91 2.78
N HIS A 87 -7.52 -24.82 3.91
CA HIS A 87 -7.81 -25.59 5.11
C HIS A 87 -8.54 -24.79 6.19
N PHE A 88 -8.77 -23.49 5.98
CA PHE A 88 -9.44 -22.60 6.93
C PHE A 88 -10.75 -22.08 6.35
N ARG A 89 -11.74 -21.82 7.21
CA ARG A 89 -13.05 -21.29 6.79
C ARG A 89 -12.94 -19.88 6.21
N ARG A 90 -12.00 -19.07 6.72
CA ARG A 90 -11.70 -17.72 6.22
C ARG A 90 -10.20 -17.50 6.27
N SER A 91 -9.69 -16.70 5.35
CA SER A 91 -8.30 -16.31 5.28
C SER A 91 -8.18 -14.82 4.97
N VAL A 92 -7.28 -14.13 5.66
CA VAL A 92 -6.97 -12.71 5.43
C VAL A 92 -5.47 -12.57 5.26
N GLY A 93 -5.05 -12.01 4.13
CA GLY A 93 -3.67 -11.61 3.89
C GLY A 93 -3.53 -10.10 3.96
N ILE A 94 -2.50 -9.61 4.62
CA ILE A 94 -2.14 -8.19 4.61
C ILE A 94 -0.71 -8.01 4.12
N ASP A 95 -0.48 -7.04 3.24
CA ASP A 95 0.85 -6.67 2.76
C ASP A 95 0.83 -5.18 2.34
N PRO A 96 1.89 -4.40 2.61
CA PRO A 96 1.95 -3.00 2.17
C PRO A 96 2.12 -2.84 0.65
N SER A 97 2.54 -3.89 -0.07
CA SER A 97 2.78 -3.85 -1.51
C SER A 97 1.50 -4.15 -2.31
N VAL A 98 0.88 -3.12 -2.89
CA VAL A 98 -0.28 -3.26 -3.79
C VAL A 98 0.00 -4.24 -4.95
N PRO A 99 1.17 -4.22 -5.63
CA PRO A 99 1.48 -5.21 -6.67
C PRO A 99 1.47 -6.66 -6.16
N HIS A 100 1.95 -6.91 -4.93
CA HIS A 100 1.91 -8.25 -4.34
C HIS A 100 0.49 -8.69 -4.03
N LEU A 101 -0.33 -7.80 -3.45
CA LEU A 101 -1.73 -8.09 -3.17
C LEU A 101 -2.52 -8.41 -4.44
N ARG A 102 -2.33 -7.64 -5.52
CA ARG A 102 -2.97 -7.93 -6.82
C ARG A 102 -2.57 -9.29 -7.37
N GLU A 103 -1.31 -9.68 -7.24
CA GLU A 103 -0.86 -11.00 -7.68
C GLU A 103 -1.43 -12.11 -6.79
N ALA A 104 -1.52 -11.90 -5.47
CA ALA A 104 -2.16 -12.83 -4.56
C ALA A 104 -3.65 -13.02 -4.90
N GLU A 105 -4.37 -11.93 -5.17
CA GLU A 105 -5.77 -11.96 -5.61
C GLU A 105 -5.96 -12.70 -6.94
N ARG A 106 -5.02 -12.53 -7.89
CA ARG A 106 -5.04 -13.23 -9.18
C ARG A 106 -4.83 -14.75 -9.03
N LEU A 107 -4.09 -15.17 -7.99
CA LEU A 107 -3.72 -16.56 -7.72
C LEU A 107 -4.68 -17.29 -6.75
N ALA A 108 -5.52 -16.54 -6.03
CA ALA A 108 -6.49 -17.05 -5.06
C ALA A 108 -7.68 -17.75 -5.73
#